data_AF-A0A8X6S0B5-F1
#
_entry.id   AF-A0A8X6S0B5-F1
#
_cell.length_a   1.000
_cell.length_b   1.000
_cell.length_c   1.000
_cell.angle_alpha   90.00
_cell.angle_beta   90.00
_cell.angle_gamma   90.00
#
_symmetry.space_group_name_H-M   'P 1'
#
loop_
_entity.id
_entity.type
_entity.pdbx_description
1 polymer ?
#
loop_
_entity_poly.entity_id
_entity_poly.type
_entity_poly.pdbx_seq_one_letter_code
_entity_poly.pdbx_strand_id
1 'polypeptide(L)'
;MIGLITPHYGNAIRQNKTCLSDIRKAAWAVYFHLRSSDEEPSHSLCSNSWHKHQNQVLEGSVETFRHNNKLPMVVMDAIKPVFNYLSQPKLQQKYLGDKTQNNNESINS
;
A
#
# COMPACT_ATOMS: atom_id res chain seq x y z
N MET A 1 -1.51 -11.78 9.02
CA MET A 1 -2.28 -11.29 7.84
C MET A 1 -2.65 -9.81 7.97
N ILE A 2 -3.30 -9.38 9.05
CA ILE A 2 -3.61 -7.94 9.30
C ILE A 2 -2.34 -7.11 9.57
N GLY A 3 -1.33 -7.67 10.24
CA GLY A 3 -0.11 -6.96 10.64
C GLY A 3 0.83 -6.49 9.53
N LEU A 4 0.70 -6.98 8.29
CA LEU A 4 1.51 -6.51 7.14
C LEU A 4 0.79 -5.42 6.34
N ILE A 5 -0.54 -5.50 6.24
CA ILE A 5 -1.33 -4.56 5.43
C ILE A 5 -1.37 -3.17 6.11
N THR A 6 -1.52 -3.13 7.44
CA THR A 6 -1.64 -1.87 8.20
C THR A 6 -0.39 -0.97 8.11
N PRO A 7 0.85 -1.47 8.29
CA PRO A 7 2.06 -0.65 8.11
C PRO A 7 2.21 -0.11 6.68
N HIS A 8 2.01 -0.96 5.67
CA HIS A 8 2.19 -0.58 4.27
C HIS A 8 1.13 0.43 3.81
N TYR A 9 -0.13 0.21 4.18
CA TYR A 9 -1.22 1.13 3.86
C TYR A 9 -1.09 2.47 4.63
N GLY A 10 -0.70 2.42 5.91
CA GLY A 10 -0.40 3.62 6.69
C GLY A 10 0.76 4.42 6.10
N ASN A 11 1.80 3.75 5.59
CA ASN A 11 2.91 4.42 4.92
C ASN A 11 2.48 5.06 3.58
N ALA A 12 1.66 4.35 2.80
CA ALA A 12 1.06 4.85 1.57
C ALA A 12 0.28 6.16 1.78
N ILE A 13 -0.54 6.25 2.84
CA ILE A 13 -1.27 7.48 3.19
C ILE A 13 -0.32 8.61 3.61
N ARG A 14 0.68 8.32 4.46
CA ARG A 14 1.62 9.32 4.96
C ARG A 14 2.53 9.91 3.87
N GLN A 15 2.85 9.14 2.84
CA GLN A 15 3.69 9.60 1.72
C GLN A 15 2.88 10.36 0.64
N ASN A 16 1.58 10.06 0.48
CA ASN A 16 0.73 10.61 -0.58
C ASN A 16 -0.34 11.58 -0.05
N LYS A 17 0.05 12.44 0.90
CA LYS A 17 -0.83 13.33 1.69
C LYS A 17 -1.65 14.35 0.89
N THR A 18 -1.47 14.48 -0.41
CA THR A 18 -2.09 15.53 -1.25
C THR A 18 -2.79 15.00 -2.49
N CYS A 19 -2.66 13.71 -2.82
CA CYS A 19 -3.17 13.15 -4.07
C CYS A 19 -3.91 11.83 -3.83
N LEU A 20 -5.23 11.85 -3.98
CA LEU A 20 -6.07 10.66 -3.83
C LEU A 20 -5.71 9.55 -4.82
N SER A 21 -5.32 9.95 -6.04
CA SER A 21 -4.88 8.99 -7.05
C SER A 21 -3.64 8.22 -6.60
N ASP A 22 -2.74 8.85 -5.84
CA ASP A 22 -1.51 8.22 -5.39
C ASP A 22 -1.73 7.35 -4.15
N ILE A 23 -2.66 7.72 -3.26
CA ILE A 23 -3.11 6.83 -2.17
C ILE A 23 -3.74 5.55 -2.76
N ARG A 24 -4.57 5.68 -3.81
CA ARG A 24 -5.16 4.55 -4.52
C ARG A 24 -4.08 3.67 -5.15
N LYS A 25 -3.16 4.26 -5.93
CA LYS A 25 -2.06 3.52 -6.56
C LYS A 25 -1.24 2.77 -5.52
N ALA A 26 -0.90 3.42 -4.40
CA ALA A 26 -0.12 2.81 -3.34
C ALA A 26 -0.86 1.67 -2.62
N ALA A 27 -2.17 1.78 -2.39
CA ALA A 27 -2.98 0.70 -1.86
C ALA A 27 -2.96 -0.54 -2.79
N TRP A 28 -3.15 -0.33 -4.09
CA TRP A 28 -3.07 -1.41 -5.07
C TRP A 28 -1.66 -1.95 -5.24
N ALA A 29 -0.62 -1.13 -5.12
CA ALA A 29 0.77 -1.58 -5.13
C ALA A 29 1.03 -2.62 -4.03
N VAL A 30 0.49 -2.41 -2.82
CA VAL A 30 0.56 -3.41 -1.74
C VAL A 30 -0.14 -4.71 -2.13
N TYR A 31 -1.34 -4.63 -2.71
CA TYR A 31 -2.07 -5.82 -3.16
C TYR A 31 -1.27 -6.62 -4.20
N PHE A 32 -0.75 -5.96 -5.23
CA PHE A 32 0.03 -6.64 -6.26
C PHE A 32 1.38 -7.14 -5.74
N HIS A 33 2.00 -6.43 -4.80
CA HIS A 33 3.21 -6.91 -4.14
C HIS A 33 2.99 -8.21 -3.35
N LEU A 34 1.85 -8.34 -2.66
CA LEU A 34 1.46 -9.58 -1.97
C LEU A 34 1.09 -10.74 -2.92
N ARG A 35 0.71 -10.42 -4.17
CA ARG A 35 0.45 -11.41 -5.24
C ARG A 35 1.74 -11.81 -5.96
N SER A 36 2.71 -10.91 -6.01
CA SER A 36 3.89 -11.01 -6.86
C SER A 36 4.72 -12.24 -6.51
N SER A 37 5.24 -12.89 -7.53
CA SER A 37 6.07 -14.08 -7.42
C SER A 37 7.29 -13.98 -8.34
N ASP A 38 8.26 -14.87 -8.15
CA ASP A 38 9.43 -14.94 -9.04
C ASP A 38 9.00 -15.35 -10.47
N GLU A 39 7.95 -16.16 -10.60
CA GLU A 39 7.39 -16.63 -11.87
C GLU A 39 6.44 -15.60 -12.51
N GLU A 40 5.67 -14.88 -11.70
CA GLU A 40 4.76 -13.81 -12.12
C GLU A 40 5.03 -12.52 -11.32
N PRO A 41 6.07 -11.74 -11.68
CA PRO A 41 6.38 -10.49 -10.99
C PRO A 41 5.35 -9.40 -11.31
N SER A 42 4.82 -8.74 -10.29
CA SER A 42 3.77 -7.72 -10.41
C SER A 42 4.15 -6.44 -9.63
N HIS A 43 5.07 -5.67 -10.21
CA HIS A 43 5.62 -4.44 -9.61
C HIS A 43 5.24 -3.16 -10.38
N SER A 44 4.30 -3.21 -11.31
CA SER A 44 3.93 -2.08 -12.18
C SER A 44 3.40 -0.85 -11.44
N LEU A 45 2.94 -1.03 -10.19
CA LEU A 45 2.44 0.04 -9.32
C LEU A 45 3.38 0.36 -8.15
N CYS A 46 4.52 -0.34 -8.02
CA CYS A 46 5.51 -0.09 -6.99
C CYS A 46 6.30 1.19 -7.29
N SER A 47 6.32 2.12 -6.33
CA SER A 47 7.26 3.25 -6.39
C SER A 47 8.62 2.87 -5.78
N ASN A 48 9.68 3.53 -6.26
CA ASN A 48 11.06 3.19 -5.96
C ASN A 48 11.42 3.35 -4.46
N SER A 49 10.82 4.30 -3.74
CA SER A 49 11.30 4.71 -2.42
C SER A 49 11.13 3.69 -1.29
N TRP A 50 10.34 2.63 -1.49
CA TRP A 50 10.01 1.66 -0.42
C TRP A 50 10.00 0.21 -0.86
N HIS A 51 10.31 -0.08 -2.13
CA HIS A 51 10.29 -1.43 -2.66
C HIS A 51 11.69 -1.98 -2.86
N LYS A 52 12.02 -2.99 -2.05
CA LYS A 52 13.29 -3.72 -2.12
C LYS A 52 13.59 -4.25 -3.53
N HIS A 53 12.57 -4.75 -4.25
CA HIS A 53 12.72 -5.19 -5.64
C HIS A 53 13.20 -4.05 -6.55
N GLN A 54 12.55 -2.89 -6.48
CA GLN A 54 12.88 -1.76 -7.35
C GLN A 54 14.22 -1.12 -6.98
N ASN A 55 14.56 -1.07 -5.69
CA ASN A 55 15.89 -0.68 -5.24
C ASN A 55 16.96 -1.63 -5.79
N GLN A 56 16.73 -2.94 -5.76
CA GLN A 56 17.67 -3.92 -6.33
C GLN A 56 17.75 -3.84 -7.85
N VAL A 57 16.68 -3.45 -8.55
CA VAL A 57 16.73 -3.11 -9.98
C VAL A 57 17.65 -1.90 -10.21
N LEU A 58 17.52 -0.85 -9.40
CA LEU A 58 18.37 0.36 -9.51
C LEU A 58 19.84 0.09 -9.14
N GLU A 59 20.07 -0.79 -8.18
CA GLU A 59 21.40 -1.21 -7.71
C GLU A 59 22.04 -2.30 -8.59
N GLY A 60 21.33 -2.82 -9.60
CA GLY A 60 21.81 -3.89 -10.48
C GLY A 60 21.90 -5.27 -9.81
N SER A 61 21.24 -5.48 -8.67
CA SER A 61 21.27 -6.71 -7.86
C SER A 61 19.97 -7.54 -7.93
N VAL A 62 19.10 -7.26 -8.90
CA VAL A 62 17.78 -7.91 -9.07
C VAL A 62 17.84 -9.43 -9.17
N GLU A 63 18.93 -10.01 -9.70
CA GLU A 63 19.10 -11.46 -9.83
C GLU A 63 19.12 -12.20 -8.48
N THR A 64 19.43 -11.48 -7.39
CA THR A 64 19.43 -12.00 -6.02
C THR A 64 18.08 -11.81 -5.31
N PHE A 65 17.14 -11.08 -5.90
CA PHE A 65 15.82 -10.87 -5.33
C PHE A 65 15.03 -12.19 -5.34
N ARG A 66 14.37 -12.50 -4.23
CA ARG A 66 13.44 -13.62 -4.13
C ARG A 66 12.16 -13.15 -3.45
N HIS A 67 11.02 -13.51 -4.03
CA HIS A 67 9.71 -13.20 -3.46
C HIS A 67 9.42 -14.13 -2.27
N ASN A 68 9.51 -13.60 -1.04
CA ASN A 68 9.28 -14.37 0.18
C ASN A 68 7.79 -14.42 0.61
N ASN A 69 6.93 -13.55 0.09
CA ASN A 69 5.54 -13.40 0.54
C ASN A 69 4.55 -13.76 -0.57
N LYS A 70 4.28 -15.07 -0.77
CA LYS A 70 3.14 -15.53 -1.57
C LYS A 70 1.97 -15.80 -0.64
N LEU A 71 0.97 -14.90 -0.64
CA LEU A 71 -0.34 -15.28 -0.07
C LEU A 71 -1.06 -16.21 -1.06
N PRO A 72 -1.71 -17.29 -0.57
CA PRO A 72 -2.52 -18.14 -1.44
C PRO A 72 -3.58 -17.31 -2.20
N MET A 73 -3.89 -17.69 -3.45
CA MET A 73 -4.88 -16.96 -4.25
C MET A 73 -6.24 -16.83 -3.56
N VAL A 74 -6.67 -17.85 -2.81
CA VAL A 74 -7.89 -17.79 -2.00
C VAL A 74 -7.87 -16.66 -0.95
N VAL A 75 -6.69 -16.37 -0.37
CA VAL A 75 -6.52 -15.26 0.56
C VAL A 75 -6.52 -13.94 -0.20
N MET A 76 -5.85 -13.88 -1.35
CA MET A 76 -5.83 -12.68 -2.21
C MET A 76 -7.23 -12.29 -2.68
N ASP A 77 -8.07 -13.27 -3.03
CA ASP A 77 -9.45 -13.03 -3.44
C ASP A 77 -10.30 -12.56 -2.27
N ALA A 78 -10.11 -13.16 -1.08
CA ALA A 78 -10.81 -12.75 0.13
C ALA A 78 -10.49 -11.30 0.58
N ILE A 79 -9.24 -10.84 0.39
CA ILE A 79 -8.83 -9.48 0.81
C ILE A 79 -9.00 -8.43 -0.29
N LYS A 80 -9.18 -8.81 -1.56
CA LYS A 80 -9.38 -7.87 -2.67
C LYS A 80 -10.52 -6.85 -2.43
N PRO A 81 -11.68 -7.22 -1.86
CA PRO A 81 -12.73 -6.26 -1.53
C PRO A 81 -12.28 -5.18 -0.54
N VAL A 82 -11.37 -5.51 0.39
CA VAL A 82 -10.80 -4.55 1.34
C VAL A 82 -9.98 -3.48 0.61
N PHE A 83 -9.11 -3.88 -0.32
CA PHE A 83 -8.35 -2.93 -1.15
C PHE A 83 -9.25 -2.08 -2.05
N ASN A 84 -10.34 -2.67 -2.56
CA ASN A 84 -11.33 -1.94 -3.33
C ASN A 84 -12.06 -0.89 -2.47
N TYR A 85 -12.48 -1.26 -1.25
CA TYR A 85 -13.07 -0.36 -0.27
C TYR A 85 -12.12 0.79 0.10
N LEU A 86 -10.87 0.47 0.43
CA LEU A 86 -9.82 1.44 0.76
C LEU A 86 -9.42 2.38 -0.41
N SER A 87 -9.82 2.02 -1.64
CA SER A 87 -9.61 2.79 -2.86
C SER A 87 -10.79 3.67 -3.25
N GLN A 88 -11.90 3.64 -2.49
CA GLN A 88 -13.07 4.43 -2.81
C GLN A 88 -12.84 5.92 -2.52
N PRO A 89 -13.19 6.82 -3.46
CA PRO A 89 -13.00 8.27 -3.30
C PRO A 89 -13.63 8.83 -2.01
N LYS A 90 -14.78 8.29 -1.59
CA LYS A 90 -15.50 8.74 -0.38
C LYS A 90 -14.72 8.50 0.92
N LEU A 91 -14.04 7.36 1.05
CA LEU A 91 -13.16 7.08 2.20
C LEU A 91 -11.87 7.89 2.12
N GLN A 92 -11.37 8.06 0.91
CA GLN A 92 -10.16 8.81 0.64
C GLN A 92 -10.30 10.31 0.96
N GLN A 93 -11.47 10.90 0.69
CA GLN A 93 -11.78 12.28 1.09
C GLN A 93 -11.79 12.46 2.62
N LYS A 94 -12.21 11.45 3.40
CA LYS A 94 -12.08 11.50 4.87
C LYS A 94 -10.61 11.59 5.30
N TYR A 95 -9.71 10.81 4.70
CA TYR A 95 -8.27 10.88 5.03
C TYR A 95 -7.61 12.22 4.68
N LEU A 96 -8.15 12.95 3.68
CA LEU A 96 -7.72 14.32 3.38
C LEU A 96 -8.37 15.35 4.32
N GLY A 97 -9.64 15.16 4.68
CA GLY A 97 -10.41 16.02 5.58
C GLY A 97 -9.97 15.93 7.04
N ASP A 98 -9.48 14.77 7.49
CA ASP A 98 -8.97 14.56 8.86
C ASP A 98 -7.65 15.31 9.15
N LYS A 99 -7.08 16.04 8.18
CA LYS A 99 -6.03 17.04 8.48
C LYS A 99 -6.52 18.20 9.36
N THR A 100 -7.82 18.32 9.62
CA THR A 100 -8.40 19.22 10.63
C THR A 100 -8.93 18.50 11.87
N GLN A 101 -8.41 17.32 12.23
CA GLN A 101 -8.35 16.98 13.66
C GLN A 101 -7.30 17.87 14.33
N ASN A 102 -7.73 19.11 14.51
CA ASN A 102 -7.42 19.99 15.59
C ASN A 102 -6.72 19.26 16.77
N ASN A 103 -5.46 19.59 17.03
CA ASN A 103 -4.74 19.18 18.24
C ASN A 103 -5.31 19.82 19.54
N ASN A 104 -6.48 20.48 19.45
CA ASN A 104 -7.20 21.16 20.53
C ASN A 104 -8.61 20.58 20.79
N GLU A 105 -8.93 19.35 20.39
CA GLU A 105 -10.17 18.66 20.87
C GLU A 105 -9.92 17.80 22.12
N SER A 106 -8.89 18.14 22.90
CA SER A 106 -8.82 17.79 24.33
C SER A 106 -8.97 19.05 25.19
N ILE A 107 -10.07 19.77 25.02
CA ILE A 107 -10.57 20.66 26.06
C ILE A 107 -12.02 20.29 26.36
N ASN A 108 -12.15 19.38 27.32
CA ASN A 108 -13.18 19.29 28.36
C ASN A 108 -14.67 19.32 27.95
N SER A 109 -15.34 18.18 28.13
CA SER A 109 -16.49 18.03 29.04
C SER A 109 -16.67 16.56 29.41
#